data_AF-T1CE42-F1
#
_entry.id   AF-T1CE42-F1
#
_cell.length_a   1.000
_cell.length_b   1.000
_cell.length_c   1.000
_cell.angle_alpha   90.00
_cell.angle_beta   90.00
_cell.angle_gamma   90.00
#
_symmetry.space_group_name_H-M   'P 1'
#
loop_
_entity.id
_entity.type
_entity.pdbx_description
1 polymer ?
#
loop_
_entity_poly.entity_id
_entity_poly.type
_entity_poly.pdbx_seq_one_letter_code
_entity_poly.pdbx_strand_id
1 'polypeptide(L)'
;RVDTMTVSLFGEYEKEEDGAIKIVYGHAKSNNRPGCKQIEVGAASVGPGMPLASRVLDGNASDKTFNFEMLEDLSRQLSLEDVQRLVYVADSQMVTEANLQRVDLLGWRFISRLPNNYTLCDEVKERALALGAWQDVGRSARIRRLHPTRCRSSRKPSTTAVSPRGRPQFEPGEAKAGEHGEGCHA
;
A
#
# COMPACT_ATOMS: atom_id res chain seq x y z
N ARG A 1 12.22 -6.88 10.21
CA ARG A 1 11.60 -6.67 8.89
C ARG A 1 10.97 -5.29 8.87
N VAL A 2 11.22 -4.52 7.83
CA VAL A 2 10.62 -3.21 7.62
C VAL A 2 9.83 -3.24 6.31
N ASP A 3 8.63 -2.66 6.33
CA ASP A 3 7.72 -2.62 5.19
C ASP A 3 6.85 -1.36 5.26
N THR A 4 6.33 -0.94 4.11
CA THR A 4 5.41 0.20 4.01
C THR A 4 4.07 -0.28 3.46
N MET A 5 2.99 0.15 4.09
CA MET A 5 1.64 -0.10 3.61
C MET A 5 0.94 1.21 3.28
N THR A 6 0.09 1.20 2.27
CA THR A 6 -0.74 2.35 1.90
C THR A 6 -2.12 2.21 2.50
N VAL A 7 -2.62 3.27 3.13
CA VAL A 7 -3.99 3.35 3.65
C VAL A 7 -4.78 4.32 2.77
N SER A 8 -5.87 3.83 2.17
CA SER A 8 -6.79 4.66 1.39
C SER A 8 -7.84 5.32 2.28
N LEU A 9 -8.10 6.60 2.04
CA LEU A 9 -9.00 7.44 2.81
C LEU A 9 -10.21 7.88 1.98
N PHE A 10 -11.31 8.15 2.67
CA PHE A 10 -12.54 8.71 2.12
C PHE A 10 -12.92 9.95 2.93
N GLY A 11 -13.25 11.05 2.26
CA GLY A 11 -13.55 12.34 2.89
C GLY A 11 -12.94 13.53 2.15
N GLU A 12 -13.25 14.75 2.59
CA GLU A 12 -12.84 16.00 1.94
C GLU A 12 -11.40 16.42 2.27
N TYR A 13 -10.92 16.30 3.51
CA TYR A 13 -9.51 16.60 3.91
C TYR A 13 -8.93 17.87 3.23
N GLU A 14 -9.70 18.94 3.10
CA GLU A 14 -9.30 20.16 2.38
C GLU A 14 -8.44 21.11 3.21
N LYS A 15 -8.45 20.93 4.54
CA LYS A 15 -7.68 21.75 5.47
C LYS A 15 -6.31 21.12 5.67
N GLU A 16 -5.29 21.77 5.13
CA GLU A 16 -3.90 21.50 5.50
C GLU A 16 -3.53 22.37 6.70
N GLU A 17 -3.10 21.71 7.79
CA GLU A 17 -2.50 22.38 8.94
C GLU A 17 -0.98 22.29 8.82
N ASP A 18 -0.27 23.33 9.26
CA ASP A 18 1.19 23.33 9.22
C ASP A 18 1.75 22.19 10.11
N GLY A 19 2.67 21.41 9.54
CA GLY A 19 3.21 20.20 10.17
C GLY A 19 2.31 18.96 10.17
N ALA A 20 1.10 19.01 9.59
CA ALA A 20 0.25 17.84 9.42
C ALA A 20 0.71 16.94 8.26
N ILE A 21 0.31 15.66 8.32
CA ILE A 21 0.58 14.67 7.27
C ILE A 21 -0.16 15.05 5.99
N LYS A 22 0.56 15.01 4.86
CA LYS A 22 0.00 15.33 3.55
C LYS A 22 -0.79 14.15 2.99
N ILE A 23 -2.10 14.35 2.89
CA ILE A 23 -3.01 13.42 2.23
C ILE A 23 -3.01 13.73 0.74
N VAL A 24 -2.46 12.83 -0.06
CA VAL A 24 -2.33 13.04 -1.51
C VAL A 24 -3.17 12.03 -2.27
N TYR A 25 -3.51 12.39 -3.50
CA TYR A 25 -4.09 11.45 -4.46
C TYR A 25 -2.97 10.57 -5.02
N GLY A 26 -3.21 9.25 -5.04
CA GLY A 26 -2.25 8.32 -5.60
C GLY A 26 -2.88 7.07 -6.17
N HIS A 27 -2.01 6.20 -6.67
CA HIS A 27 -2.38 4.85 -7.07
C HIS A 27 -2.26 3.97 -5.83
N ALA A 28 -3.39 3.62 -5.22
CA ALA A 28 -3.39 2.74 -4.06
C ALA A 28 -2.72 1.41 -4.44
N LYS A 29 -1.61 1.07 -3.75
CA LYS A 29 -0.78 -0.14 -4.00
C LYS A 29 -1.61 -1.44 -3.99
N SER A 30 -2.78 -1.48 -3.35
CA SER A 30 -3.57 -2.70 -3.12
C SER A 30 -4.82 -2.87 -4.00
N ASN A 31 -5.39 -1.82 -4.60
CA ASN A 31 -6.67 -1.93 -5.32
C ASN A 31 -6.70 -1.30 -6.72
N ASN A 32 -5.58 -0.72 -7.17
CA ASN A 32 -5.41 -0.08 -8.47
C ASN A 32 -6.54 0.90 -8.85
N ARG A 33 -7.28 1.44 -7.88
CA ARG A 33 -8.28 2.48 -8.11
C ARG A 33 -7.54 3.80 -8.27
N PRO A 34 -7.56 4.40 -9.47
CA PRO A 34 -6.96 5.72 -9.66
C PRO A 34 -7.73 6.73 -8.80
N GLY A 35 -7.01 7.63 -8.14
CA GLY A 35 -7.64 8.80 -7.50
C GLY A 35 -8.19 8.56 -6.10
N CYS A 36 -7.69 7.58 -5.34
CA CYS A 36 -7.95 7.54 -3.90
C CYS A 36 -6.98 8.47 -3.17
N LYS A 37 -7.51 9.19 -2.17
CA LYS A 37 -6.69 9.85 -1.16
C LYS A 37 -5.97 8.80 -0.34
N GLN A 38 -4.69 9.02 -0.04
CA GLN A 38 -3.90 8.04 0.68
C GLN A 38 -2.91 8.68 1.65
N ILE A 39 -2.51 7.86 2.62
CA ILE A 39 -1.34 8.04 3.49
C ILE A 39 -0.51 6.76 3.44
N GLU A 40 0.76 6.87 3.82
CA GLU A 40 1.61 5.70 3.99
C GLU A 40 1.84 5.41 5.48
N VAL A 41 1.99 4.13 5.81
CA VAL A 41 2.36 3.67 7.15
C VAL A 41 3.55 2.76 7.01
N GLY A 42 4.68 3.21 7.54
CA GLY A 42 5.89 2.43 7.64
C GLY A 42 5.93 1.68 8.97
N ALA A 43 6.31 0.40 8.96
CA ALA A 43 6.38 -0.41 10.17
C ALA A 43 7.62 -1.31 10.19
N ALA A 44 8.27 -1.36 11.35
CA ALA A 44 9.34 -2.29 11.69
C ALA A 44 8.82 -3.36 12.65
N SER A 45 9.14 -4.61 12.37
CA SER A 45 8.79 -5.77 13.20
C SER A 45 9.98 -6.71 13.43
N VAL A 46 9.93 -7.45 14.54
CA VAL A 46 10.95 -8.42 14.94
C VAL A 46 10.35 -9.83 15.08
N GLY A 47 11.18 -10.85 14.83
CA GLY A 47 10.79 -12.25 14.96
C GLY A 47 9.57 -12.62 14.10
N PRO A 48 8.55 -13.31 14.64
CA PRO A 48 7.37 -13.76 13.90
C PRO A 48 6.38 -12.63 13.53
N GLY A 49 6.74 -11.36 13.75
CA GLY A 49 5.90 -10.20 13.42
C GLY A 49 5.53 -9.32 14.60
N MET A 50 6.27 -9.35 15.71
CA MET A 50 6.05 -8.43 16.82
C MET A 50 6.39 -7.00 16.36
N PRO A 51 5.47 -6.02 16.44
CA PRO A 51 5.76 -4.65 16.03
C PRO A 51 6.78 -4.02 16.98
N LEU A 52 7.79 -3.37 16.40
CA LEU A 52 8.84 -2.66 17.13
C LEU A 52 8.66 -1.14 17.03
N ALA A 53 8.42 -0.64 15.82
CA ALA A 53 8.20 0.78 15.56
C ALA A 53 7.25 0.95 14.37
N SER A 54 6.54 2.08 14.34
CA SER A 54 5.70 2.47 13.21
C SER A 54 5.68 3.98 13.05
N ARG A 55 5.53 4.45 11.81
CA ARG A 55 5.40 5.87 11.48
C ARG A 55 4.28 6.04 10.46
N VAL A 56 3.45 7.05 10.68
CA VAL A 56 2.51 7.53 9.66
C VAL A 56 3.26 8.57 8.82
N LEU A 57 3.14 8.45 7.51
CA LEU A 57 3.90 9.17 6.51
C LEU A 57 2.95 9.86 5.53
N ASP A 58 3.45 10.89 4.86
CA ASP A 58 2.78 11.51 3.72
C ASP A 58 2.40 10.45 2.67
N GLY A 59 1.27 10.65 1.99
CA GLY A 59 0.76 9.63 1.06
C GLY A 59 1.59 9.39 -0.20
N ASN A 60 2.64 10.18 -0.42
CA ASN A 60 3.65 9.99 -1.46
C ASN A 60 5.05 9.81 -0.88
N ALA A 61 5.17 9.39 0.39
CA ALA A 61 6.45 9.14 1.01
C ALA A 61 7.26 8.14 0.18
N SER A 62 8.57 8.35 0.18
CA SER A 62 9.48 7.46 -0.54
C SER A 62 9.91 6.33 0.38
N ASP A 63 9.70 5.10 -0.05
CA ASP A 63 10.23 3.91 0.62
C ASP A 63 11.76 4.01 0.84
N LYS A 64 12.48 4.71 -0.05
CA LYS A 64 13.93 4.95 0.09
C LYS A 64 14.25 5.82 1.31
N THR A 65 13.56 6.96 1.43
CA THR A 65 13.71 7.92 2.52
C THR A 65 13.24 7.33 3.84
N PHE A 66 12.11 6.62 3.84
CA PHE A 66 11.59 5.95 5.02
C PHE A 66 12.59 4.93 5.58
N ASN A 67 13.21 4.11 4.72
CA ASN A 67 14.23 3.15 5.16
C ASN A 67 15.44 3.85 5.79
N PHE A 68 15.88 4.97 5.21
CA PHE A 68 16.96 5.78 5.78
C PHE A 68 16.63 6.24 7.20
N GLU A 69 15.49 6.91 7.36
CA GLU A 69 15.06 7.43 8.66
C GLU A 69 14.85 6.32 9.70
N MET A 70 14.22 5.21 9.30
CA MET A 70 13.95 4.09 10.19
C MET A 70 15.25 3.46 10.73
N LEU A 71 16.30 3.37 9.90
CA LEU A 71 17.61 2.93 10.38
C LEU A 71 18.18 3.86 11.45
N GLU A 72 18.07 5.17 11.26
CA GLU A 72 18.53 6.13 12.25
C GLU A 72 17.73 6.07 13.55
N ASP A 73 16.40 5.97 13.43
CA ASP A 73 15.50 5.90 14.57
C ASP A 73 15.74 4.64 15.40
N LEU A 74 15.88 3.50 14.75
CA LEU A 74 16.19 2.25 15.44
C LEU A 74 17.58 2.30 16.08
N SER A 75 18.58 2.88 15.40
CA SER A 75 19.93 3.01 15.95
C SER A 75 20.01 3.97 17.14
N ARG A 76 19.11 4.95 17.23
CA ARG A 76 19.00 5.84 18.39
C ARG A 76 18.33 5.16 19.59
N GLN A 77 17.48 4.16 19.35
CA GLN A 77 16.69 3.49 20.38
C GLN A 77 17.32 2.17 20.87
N LEU A 78 18.10 1.52 20.03
CA LEU A 78 18.73 0.23 20.30
C LEU A 78 20.19 0.43 20.72
N SER A 79 20.69 -0.48 21.57
CA SER A 79 22.11 -0.49 21.90
C SER A 79 22.94 -0.98 20.70
N LEU A 80 24.24 -0.65 20.67
CA LEU A 80 25.16 -1.19 19.65
C LEU A 80 25.19 -2.72 19.65
N GLU A 81 25.07 -3.35 20.82
CA GLU A 81 25.01 -4.80 20.97
C GLU A 81 23.74 -5.39 20.31
N ASP A 82 22.60 -4.71 20.46
CA ASP A 82 21.35 -5.10 19.81
C ASP A 82 21.45 -4.98 18.30
N VAL A 83 21.97 -3.85 17.80
CA VAL A 83 22.18 -3.61 16.36
C VAL A 83 23.04 -4.72 15.75
N GLN A 84 24.13 -5.10 16.41
CA GLN A 84 25.02 -6.17 15.94
C GLN A 84 24.34 -7.54 15.94
N ARG A 85 23.38 -7.80 16.83
CA ARG A 85 22.62 -9.06 16.89
C ARG A 85 21.50 -9.14 15.86
N LEU A 86 20.98 -7.99 15.42
CA LEU A 86 19.86 -7.91 14.51
C LEU A 86 20.30 -7.93 13.03
N VAL A 87 19.34 -8.26 12.16
CA VAL A 87 19.48 -8.15 10.71
C VAL A 87 18.30 -7.35 10.19
N TYR A 88 18.59 -6.24 9.52
CA TYR A 88 17.60 -5.38 8.91
C TYR A 88 17.12 -5.99 7.60
N VAL A 89 15.85 -6.40 7.54
CA VAL A 89 15.26 -7.02 6.34
C VAL A 89 14.29 -6.03 5.71
N ALA A 90 14.57 -5.60 4.49
CA ALA A 90 13.75 -4.64 3.75
C ALA A 90 13.67 -4.99 2.25
N ASP A 91 12.82 -4.28 1.53
CA ASP A 91 12.67 -4.43 0.09
C ASP A 91 13.81 -3.77 -0.69
N SER A 92 13.77 -3.87 -2.02
CA SER A 92 14.82 -3.32 -2.88
C SER A 92 14.98 -1.81 -2.78
N GLN A 93 13.97 -1.05 -2.30
CA GLN A 93 14.13 0.40 -2.14
C GLN A 93 15.13 0.76 -1.03
N MET A 94 15.50 -0.22 -0.19
CA MET A 94 16.62 -0.08 0.74
C MET A 94 17.98 0.06 0.04
N VAL A 95 18.15 -0.45 -1.18
CA VAL A 95 19.45 -0.50 -1.87
C VAL A 95 19.69 0.78 -2.67
N THR A 96 20.09 1.82 -1.96
CA THR A 96 20.59 3.09 -2.52
C THR A 96 21.94 3.41 -1.92
N GLU A 97 22.77 4.20 -2.62
CA GLU A 97 24.09 4.57 -2.11
C GLU A 97 24.03 5.19 -0.70
N ALA A 98 23.13 6.16 -0.48
CA ALA A 98 22.93 6.80 0.82
C ALA A 98 22.54 5.79 1.91
N ASN A 99 21.62 4.88 1.62
CA ASN A 99 21.17 3.87 2.59
C ASN A 99 22.28 2.87 2.91
N LEU A 100 23.07 2.45 1.91
CA LEU A 100 24.18 1.52 2.10
C LEU A 100 25.31 2.14 2.93
N GLN A 101 25.67 3.39 2.65
CA GLN A 101 26.62 4.15 3.47
C GLN A 101 26.10 4.29 4.91
N ARG A 102 24.79 4.50 5.08
CA ARG A 102 24.19 4.63 6.41
C ARG A 102 24.21 3.33 7.19
N VAL A 103 23.94 2.20 6.54
CA VAL A 103 24.04 0.86 7.13
C VAL A 103 25.46 0.59 7.63
N ASP A 104 26.47 0.89 6.81
CA ASP A 104 27.88 0.71 7.16
C ASP A 104 28.26 1.59 8.38
N LEU A 105 27.94 2.87 8.30
CA LEU A 105 28.21 3.84 9.37
C LEU A 105 27.54 3.47 10.70
N LEU A 106 26.34 2.90 10.66
CA LEU A 106 25.57 2.51 11.84
C LEU A 106 25.86 1.07 12.30
N GLY A 107 26.71 0.32 11.57
CA GLY A 107 27.09 -1.05 11.92
C GLY A 107 25.98 -2.09 11.76
N TRP A 108 25.00 -1.84 10.89
CA TRP A 108 23.92 -2.79 10.63
C TRP A 108 24.33 -3.89 9.66
N ARG A 109 23.79 -5.08 9.87
CA ARG A 109 23.69 -6.11 8.83
C ARG A 109 22.31 -6.04 8.20
N PHE A 110 22.20 -6.26 6.89
CA PHE A 110 20.91 -6.20 6.20
C PHE A 110 20.74 -7.30 5.16
N ILE A 111 19.48 -7.59 4.83
CA ILE A 111 19.06 -8.44 3.72
C ILE A 111 18.05 -7.65 2.91
N SER A 112 18.31 -7.54 1.61
CA SER A 112 17.41 -6.94 0.63
C SER A 112 17.49 -7.69 -0.69
N ARG A 113 16.46 -7.53 -1.52
CA ARG A 113 16.56 -7.86 -2.94
C ARG A 113 17.42 -6.80 -3.65
N LEU A 114 18.20 -7.23 -4.64
CA LEU A 114 18.85 -6.29 -5.55
C LEU A 114 17.77 -5.61 -6.42
N PRO A 115 17.77 -4.28 -6.57
CA PRO A 115 16.79 -3.61 -7.42
C PRO A 115 16.98 -3.96 -8.89
N ASN A 116 15.87 -4.05 -9.64
CA ASN A 116 15.90 -4.39 -11.06
C ASN A 116 16.50 -3.30 -11.97
N ASN A 117 16.81 -2.11 -11.45
CA ASN A 117 17.49 -1.07 -12.23
C ASN A 117 19.02 -1.27 -12.28
N TYR A 118 19.58 -2.27 -11.58
CA TYR A 118 20.97 -2.68 -11.73
C TYR A 118 21.07 -3.77 -12.79
N THR A 119 21.95 -3.59 -13.78
CA THR A 119 22.22 -4.57 -14.86
C THR A 119 22.58 -5.95 -14.30
N LEU A 120 23.35 -5.96 -13.20
CA LEU A 120 23.74 -7.17 -12.48
C LEU A 120 22.53 -8.03 -12.06
N CYS A 121 21.37 -7.43 -11.81
CA CYS A 121 20.17 -8.17 -11.41
C CYS A 121 19.74 -9.16 -12.50
N ASP A 122 19.81 -8.76 -13.76
CA ASP A 122 19.41 -9.62 -14.87
C ASP A 122 20.49 -10.65 -15.21
N GLU A 123 21.77 -10.26 -15.16
CA GLU A 123 22.91 -11.19 -15.32
C GLU A 123 22.85 -12.35 -14.31
N VAL A 124 22.56 -12.06 -13.04
CA VAL A 124 22.47 -13.07 -11.99
C VAL A 124 21.26 -13.98 -12.19
N LYS A 125 20.11 -13.43 -12.64
CA LYS A 125 18.91 -14.24 -12.96
C LYS A 125 19.19 -15.18 -14.13
N GLU A 126 19.77 -14.68 -15.22
CA GLU A 126 20.11 -15.47 -16.41
C GLU A 126 21.07 -16.60 -16.06
N ARG A 127 22.12 -16.28 -15.28
CA ARG A 127 23.07 -17.29 -14.80
C ARG A 127 22.38 -18.35 -13.93
N ALA A 128 21.51 -17.95 -13.01
CA ALA A 128 20.77 -18.89 -12.16
C ALA A 128 19.85 -19.81 -12.99
N LEU A 129 19.17 -19.26 -13.99
CA LEU A 129 18.34 -20.03 -14.93
C LEU A 129 19.17 -21.04 -15.72
N ALA A 130 20.32 -20.61 -16.25
CA ALA A 130 21.23 -21.46 -17.03
C ALA A 130 21.86 -22.59 -16.20
N LEU A 131 22.19 -22.33 -14.93
CA LEU A 131 22.73 -23.34 -14.02
C LEU A 131 21.73 -24.46 -13.74
N GLY A 132 20.42 -24.17 -13.73
CA GLY A 132 19.38 -25.18 -13.57
C GLY A 132 19.40 -25.95 -12.24
N ALA A 133 20.22 -25.51 -11.26
CA ALA A 133 20.42 -26.17 -9.97
C ALA A 133 19.26 -25.85 -8.99
N TRP A 134 18.03 -26.00 -9.46
CA TRP A 134 16.82 -25.72 -8.68
C TRP A 134 16.64 -26.76 -7.59
N GLN A 135 16.47 -26.30 -6.35
CA GLN A 135 16.11 -27.14 -5.21
C GLN A 135 14.62 -26.96 -4.90
N ASP A 136 13.87 -28.07 -4.81
CA ASP A 136 12.50 -28.03 -4.32
C ASP A 136 12.51 -27.71 -2.82
N VAL A 137 11.94 -26.56 -2.46
CA VAL A 137 11.80 -26.08 -1.07
C VAL A 137 10.52 -26.59 -0.41
N GLY A 138 9.74 -27.40 -1.11
CA GLY A 138 8.46 -27.93 -0.64
C GLY A 138 7.40 -26.84 -0.47
N ARG A 139 6.33 -27.15 0.27
CA ARG A 139 5.26 -26.18 0.56
C ARG A 139 5.67 -25.26 1.71
N SER A 140 5.96 -24.01 1.37
CA SER A 140 6.33 -22.93 2.31
C SER A 140 5.16 -22.34 3.09
N ALA A 141 3.90 -22.60 2.69
CA ALA A 141 2.72 -22.18 3.43
C ALA A 141 1.65 -23.29 3.54
N ARG A 142 1.20 -23.58 4.76
CA ARG A 142 -0.11 -24.23 4.96
C ARG A 142 -1.18 -23.16 4.82
N ILE A 143 -1.83 -23.08 3.67
CA ILE A 143 -3.11 -22.36 3.56
C ILE A 143 -4.09 -23.12 4.45
N ARG A 144 -4.26 -22.68 5.70
CA ARG A 144 -5.45 -23.03 6.46
C ARG A 144 -6.59 -22.38 5.68
N ARG A 145 -7.41 -23.19 4.99
CA ARG A 145 -8.70 -22.74 4.50
C ARG A 145 -9.45 -22.24 5.74
N LEU A 146 -9.48 -20.92 5.94
CA LEU A 146 -10.44 -20.33 6.85
C LEU A 146 -11.79 -20.77 6.29
N HIS A 147 -12.51 -21.57 7.06
CA HIS A 147 -13.92 -21.79 6.77
C HIS A 147 -14.55 -20.42 6.62
N PRO A 148 -15.37 -20.16 5.59
CA PRO A 148 -16.02 -18.88 5.45
C PRO A 148 -16.88 -18.67 6.70
N THR A 149 -16.37 -17.88 7.65
CA THR A 149 -17.20 -17.30 8.69
C THR A 149 -18.16 -16.40 7.94
N ARG A 150 -19.36 -16.93 7.75
CA ARG A 150 -20.49 -16.24 7.16
C ARG A 150 -20.73 -15.01 8.03
N CYS A 151 -20.17 -13.88 7.60
CA CYS A 151 -20.43 -12.60 8.22
C CYS A 151 -21.92 -12.34 7.99
N ARG A 152 -22.74 -12.64 9.00
CA ARG A 152 -24.19 -12.56 8.94
C ARG A 152 -24.59 -11.10 9.08
N SER A 153 -24.23 -10.28 8.09
CA SER A 153 -24.87 -8.98 7.94
C SER A 153 -26.29 -9.25 7.47
N SER A 154 -27.25 -9.06 8.38
CA SER A 154 -28.66 -9.07 8.06
C SER A 154 -28.99 -7.82 7.24
N ARG A 155 -28.76 -7.88 5.93
CA ARG A 155 -29.50 -7.05 4.98
C ARG A 155 -30.38 -7.98 4.17
N LYS A 156 -31.68 -7.88 4.35
CA LYS A 156 -32.65 -8.52 3.46
C LYS A 156 -32.46 -7.88 2.07
N PRO A 157 -32.16 -8.65 1.01
CA PRO A 157 -32.19 -8.11 -0.33
C PRO A 157 -33.66 -7.92 -0.75
N SER A 158 -34.03 -6.69 -1.11
CA SER A 158 -35.24 -6.45 -1.90
C SER A 158 -34.94 -6.92 -3.32
N THR A 159 -35.55 -8.03 -3.71
CA THR A 159 -35.44 -8.59 -5.06
C THR A 159 -36.18 -7.69 -6.05
N THR A 160 -35.45 -7.03 -6.93
CA THR A 160 -35.99 -6.57 -8.22
C THR A 160 -35.21 -7.32 -9.30
N ALA A 161 -35.86 -8.31 -9.89
CA ALA A 161 -35.30 -9.10 -10.97
C ALA A 161 -35.28 -8.26 -12.26
N VAL A 162 -34.14 -8.18 -12.93
CA VAL A 162 -34.03 -7.65 -14.30
C VAL A 162 -33.49 -8.77 -15.18
N SER A 163 -34.27 -9.10 -16.22
CA SER A 163 -34.01 -10.16 -17.21
C SER A 163 -32.96 -9.71 -18.25
N PRO A 164 -32.07 -10.61 -18.75
CA PRO A 164 -31.00 -10.24 -19.65
C PRO A 164 -31.45 -10.34 -21.12
N ARG A 165 -31.57 -9.18 -21.78
CA ARG A 165 -31.34 -8.88 -23.21
C ARG A 165 -32.33 -7.82 -23.72
N GLY A 166 -31.81 -6.65 -24.10
CA GLY A 166 -32.53 -5.62 -24.83
C GLY A 166 -31.72 -4.33 -24.87
N ARG A 167 -31.35 -3.85 -26.06
CA ARG A 167 -30.66 -2.57 -26.26
C ARG A 167 -31.51 -1.42 -25.71
N PRO A 168 -30.93 -0.38 -25.11
CA PRO A 168 -31.72 0.76 -24.67
C PRO A 168 -32.22 1.55 -25.89
N GLN A 169 -33.54 1.55 -26.08
CA GLN A 169 -34.22 2.55 -26.91
C GLN A 169 -34.45 3.79 -26.04
N PHE A 170 -33.99 4.94 -26.52
CA PHE A 170 -34.35 6.25 -25.98
C PHE A 170 -35.73 6.61 -26.53
N GLU A 171 -36.71 6.79 -25.64
CA GLU A 171 -37.97 7.47 -25.93
C GLU A 171 -37.94 8.86 -25.25
N PRO A 172 -38.34 9.95 -25.94
CA PRO A 172 -38.30 11.30 -25.38
C PRO A 172 -39.49 11.53 -24.44
N GLY A 173 -39.19 11.93 -23.19
CA GLY A 173 -40.20 12.31 -22.21
C GLY A 173 -40.92 13.62 -22.60
N GLU A 174 -42.25 13.52 -22.70
CA GLU A 174 -43.19 14.59 -23.00
C GLU A 174 -43.05 15.80 -22.06
N ALA A 175 -42.99 16.99 -22.66
CA ALA A 175 -43.21 18.26 -22.00
C ALA A 175 -44.69 18.40 -21.64
N LYS A 176 -45.01 18.58 -20.35
CA LYS A 176 -46.34 19.07 -19.95
C LYS A 176 -46.33 20.59 -19.86
N ALA A 177 -47.12 21.18 -20.75
CA ALA A 177 -47.55 22.58 -20.73
C ALA A 177 -48.37 22.86 -19.47
N GLY A 178 -48.02 23.95 -18.76
CA GLY A 178 -48.92 24.64 -17.83
C GLY A 178 -49.48 25.86 -18.53
N GLU A 179 -50.78 25.85 -18.82
CA GLU A 179 -51.53 26.99 -19.36
C GLU A 179 -51.83 28.03 -18.27
N HIS A 180 -51.57 29.29 -18.64
CA HIS A 180 -52.37 30.50 -18.48
C HIS A 180 -53.21 30.79 -17.22
N GLY A 181 -53.02 32.02 -16.70
CA GLY A 181 -54.13 32.90 -16.33
C GLY A 181 -53.88 33.82 -15.13
N GLU A 182 -53.47 35.07 -15.43
CA GLU A 182 -53.94 36.37 -14.89
C GLU A 182 -54.53 36.42 -13.45
N GLY A 183 -54.25 37.39 -12.57
CA GLY A 183 -53.71 38.74 -12.69
C GLY A 183 -54.24 39.60 -11.52
N CYS A 184 -53.73 40.84 -11.45
CA CYS A 184 -54.27 42.04 -10.78
C CYS A 184 -53.95 42.36 -9.30
N HIS A 185 -53.07 43.37 -9.15
CA HIS A 185 -53.22 44.67 -8.45
C HIS A 185 -53.62 44.68 -6.95
N ALA A 186 -53.09 45.56 -6.09
CA ALA A 186 -52.43 46.85 -6.25
C ALA A 186 -51.33 47.07 -5.18
#